data_AF-A0A1G9Z7B0-F1
#
_entry.id   AF-A0A1G9Z7B0-F1
#
_cell.length_a   1.000
_cell.length_b   1.000
_cell.length_c   1.000
_cell.angle_alpha   90.00
_cell.angle_beta   90.00
_cell.angle_gamma   90.00
#
_symmetry.space_group_name_H-M   'P 1'
#
loop_
_entity.id
_entity.type
_entity.pdbx_description
1 polymer ?
#
loop_
_entity_poly.entity_id
_entity_poly.type
_entity_poly.pdbx_seq_one_letter_code
_entity_poly.pdbx_strand_id
1 'polypeptide(L)'
;MNVGEVAALAGVTVRTLHHYDRIGLLSPSGRTTAGYRRYSPADLDRLHQVLVYRELGFPLEEVATLLDDPAADPAEHLRRQHRLLLDRLERTRAVVAAVEKEMEARQMGISLTPEERFELFGEGWSEDHEREAEERWGDTEAWAQSQQRTRSHTKEDWVRIKEEMDDVHRRFAEVMRAGVPADSEQAMDVAEEHRQHIGRWFYDCPPEMHAGLGRMYVEDERFTATYEAIAPGLAQYVSTAVQANAARQGG
;
A
#
# COMPACT_ATOMS: atom_id res chain seq x y z
N MET A 1 -27.27 34.93 -14.95
CA MET A 1 -26.76 34.04 -16.00
C MET A 1 -27.91 33.31 -16.70
N ASN A 2 -27.74 32.94 -17.97
CA ASN A 2 -28.72 32.12 -18.68
C ASN A 2 -28.58 30.63 -18.29
N VAL A 3 -29.60 29.82 -18.58
CA VAL A 3 -29.62 28.40 -18.15
C VAL A 3 -28.46 27.56 -18.70
N GLY A 4 -27.96 27.86 -19.90
CA GLY A 4 -26.83 27.15 -20.51
C GLY A 4 -25.52 27.47 -19.82
N GLU A 5 -25.28 28.74 -19.50
CA GLU A 5 -24.11 29.18 -18.73
C GLU A 5 -24.09 28.57 -17.33
N VAL A 6 -25.25 28.53 -16.65
CA VAL A 6 -25.37 27.92 -15.31
C VAL A 6 -25.15 26.42 -15.37
N ALA A 7 -25.71 25.73 -16.35
CA ALA A 7 -25.51 24.30 -16.56
C ALA A 7 -24.02 23.97 -16.74
N ALA A 8 -23.33 24.73 -17.60
CA ALA A 8 -21.90 24.56 -17.83
C ALA A 8 -21.07 24.83 -16.57
N LEU A 9 -21.34 25.92 -15.85
CA LEU A 9 -20.62 26.29 -14.63
C LEU A 9 -20.80 25.24 -13.52
N ALA A 10 -22.02 24.75 -13.34
CA ALA A 10 -22.38 23.82 -12.28
C ALA A 10 -22.12 22.34 -12.63
N GLY A 11 -21.64 22.04 -13.85
CA GLY A 11 -21.41 20.67 -14.30
C GLY A 11 -22.69 19.82 -14.40
N VAL A 12 -23.86 20.45 -14.57
CA VAL A 12 -25.14 19.75 -14.68
C VAL A 12 -25.79 19.99 -16.03
N THR A 13 -26.69 19.10 -16.43
CA THR A 13 -27.43 19.29 -17.67
C THR A 13 -28.50 20.38 -17.52
N VAL A 14 -28.83 21.08 -18.62
CA VAL A 14 -30.00 21.99 -18.67
C VAL A 14 -31.28 21.26 -18.25
N ARG A 15 -31.41 19.97 -18.61
CA ARG A 15 -32.53 19.11 -18.19
C ARG A 15 -32.60 18.94 -16.67
N THR A 16 -31.46 18.86 -15.98
CA THR A 16 -31.37 18.82 -14.51
C THR A 16 -31.88 20.12 -13.90
N LEU A 17 -31.44 21.28 -14.41
CA LEU A 17 -31.93 22.58 -13.94
C LEU A 17 -33.45 22.75 -14.18
N HIS A 18 -33.95 22.32 -15.33
CA HIS A 18 -35.40 22.30 -15.59
C HIS A 18 -36.16 21.34 -14.68
N HIS A 19 -35.54 20.25 -14.25
CA HIS A 19 -36.14 19.35 -13.29
C HIS A 19 -36.21 19.99 -11.90
N TYR A 20 -35.12 20.63 -11.43
CA TYR A 20 -35.10 21.34 -10.15
C TYR A 20 -36.12 22.47 -10.09
N ASP A 21 -36.29 23.22 -11.19
CA ASP A 21 -37.33 24.24 -11.31
C ASP A 21 -38.74 23.64 -11.20
N ARG A 22 -38.97 22.51 -11.87
CA ARG A 22 -40.30 21.85 -11.86
C ARG A 22 -40.70 21.34 -10.48
N ILE A 23 -39.74 20.87 -9.68
CA ILE A 23 -39.99 20.36 -8.33
C ILE A 23 -39.86 21.45 -7.26
N GLY A 24 -39.63 22.70 -7.65
CA GLY A 24 -39.46 23.84 -6.73
C GLY A 24 -38.13 23.86 -5.97
N LEU A 25 -37.22 22.93 -6.24
CA LEU A 25 -35.92 22.85 -5.56
C LEU A 25 -35.00 24.03 -5.93
N LEU A 26 -35.04 24.48 -7.19
CA LEU A 26 -34.31 25.67 -7.64
C LEU A 26 -35.07 26.31 -8.79
N SER A 27 -35.66 27.48 -8.55
CA SER A 27 -36.33 28.25 -9.57
C SER A 27 -35.53 29.50 -9.96
N PRO A 28 -35.51 29.88 -11.25
CA PRO A 28 -34.82 31.07 -11.69
C PRO A 28 -35.50 32.33 -11.14
N SER A 29 -34.71 33.25 -10.60
CA SER A 29 -35.22 34.52 -10.06
C SER A 29 -35.82 35.45 -11.14
N GLY A 30 -35.57 35.18 -12.42
CA GLY A 30 -36.09 36.01 -13.50
C GLY A 30 -36.13 35.34 -14.86
N ARG A 31 -36.67 36.08 -15.83
CA ARG A 31 -36.71 35.69 -17.24
C ARG A 31 -36.27 36.86 -18.13
N THR A 32 -35.70 36.57 -19.28
CA THR A 32 -35.44 37.58 -20.31
C THR A 32 -36.76 38.06 -20.93
N THR A 33 -36.70 39.17 -21.68
CA THR A 33 -37.83 39.66 -22.48
C THR A 33 -38.34 38.62 -23.50
N ALA A 34 -37.48 37.73 -23.96
CA ALA A 34 -37.83 36.60 -24.84
C ALA A 34 -38.28 35.32 -24.08
N GLY A 35 -38.44 35.39 -22.75
CA GLY A 35 -38.98 34.30 -21.92
C GLY A 35 -37.95 33.27 -21.38
N TYR A 36 -36.67 33.44 -21.69
CA TYR A 36 -35.60 32.53 -21.25
C TYR A 36 -35.27 32.68 -19.77
N ARG A 37 -34.99 31.59 -19.07
CA ARG A 37 -34.63 31.58 -17.64
C ARG A 37 -33.36 32.39 -17.37
N ARG A 38 -33.39 33.18 -16.30
CA ARG A 38 -32.24 33.91 -15.75
C ARG A 38 -32.07 33.61 -14.27
N TYR A 39 -30.86 33.24 -13.91
CA TYR A 39 -30.47 32.95 -12.53
C TYR A 39 -29.66 34.12 -11.95
N SER A 40 -30.03 34.53 -10.75
CA SER A 40 -29.31 35.51 -9.91
C SER A 40 -28.15 34.84 -9.16
N PRO A 41 -27.24 35.62 -8.54
CA PRO A 41 -26.22 35.07 -7.64
C PRO A 41 -26.81 34.22 -6.50
N ALA A 42 -27.93 34.64 -5.90
CA ALA A 42 -28.60 33.87 -4.84
C ALA A 42 -29.11 32.50 -5.33
N ASP A 43 -29.55 32.42 -6.59
CA ASP A 43 -29.95 31.14 -7.18
C ASP A 43 -28.73 30.23 -7.38
N LEU A 44 -27.55 30.80 -7.66
CA LEU A 44 -26.30 30.04 -7.79
C LEU A 44 -25.80 29.54 -6.44
N ASP A 45 -25.94 30.34 -5.37
CA ASP A 45 -25.62 29.91 -4.01
C ASP A 45 -26.51 28.74 -3.59
N ARG A 46 -27.82 28.84 -3.85
CA ARG A 46 -28.76 27.74 -3.60
C ARG A 46 -28.42 26.51 -4.44
N LEU A 47 -28.12 26.69 -5.73
CA LEU A 47 -27.68 25.59 -6.60
C LEU A 47 -26.44 24.90 -6.04
N HIS A 48 -25.44 25.65 -5.57
CA HIS A 48 -24.24 25.10 -4.97
C HIS A 48 -24.57 24.23 -3.74
N GLN A 49 -25.43 24.73 -2.84
CA GLN A 49 -25.86 23.96 -1.68
C GLN A 49 -26.59 22.66 -2.06
N VAL A 50 -27.49 22.73 -3.05
CA VAL A 50 -28.17 21.54 -3.60
C VAL A 50 -27.17 20.50 -4.10
N LEU A 51 -26.14 20.93 -4.84
CA LEU A 51 -25.15 20.01 -5.41
C LEU A 51 -24.31 19.32 -4.33
N VAL A 52 -23.92 20.03 -3.27
CA VAL A 52 -23.18 19.43 -2.16
C VAL A 52 -24.00 18.35 -1.45
N TYR A 53 -25.28 18.59 -1.17
CA TYR A 53 -26.14 17.56 -0.57
C TYR A 53 -26.38 16.37 -1.49
N ARG A 54 -26.53 16.61 -2.79
CA ARG A 54 -26.64 15.54 -3.78
C ARG A 54 -25.39 14.67 -3.80
N GLU A 55 -24.21 15.30 -3.75
CA GLU A 55 -22.94 14.57 -3.69
C GLU A 55 -22.85 13.75 -2.40
N LEU A 56 -23.37 14.27 -1.29
CA LEU A 56 -23.51 13.52 -0.02
C LEU A 56 -24.60 12.44 -0.03
N GLY A 57 -25.32 12.24 -1.14
CA GLY A 57 -26.29 11.16 -1.33
C GLY A 57 -27.71 11.48 -0.85
N PHE A 58 -28.02 12.73 -0.51
CA PHE A 58 -29.34 13.10 -0.02
C PHE A 58 -30.40 13.08 -1.14
N PRO A 59 -31.63 12.59 -0.87
CA PRO A 59 -32.73 12.67 -1.82
C PRO A 59 -33.19 14.13 -1.98
N LEU A 60 -33.62 14.50 -3.19
CA LEU A 60 -33.96 15.90 -3.53
C LEU A 60 -35.04 16.51 -2.64
N GLU A 61 -35.98 15.70 -2.17
CA GLU A 61 -37.06 16.11 -1.27
C GLU A 61 -36.53 16.52 0.11
N GLU A 62 -35.54 15.79 0.64
CA GLU A 62 -34.87 16.14 1.89
C GLU A 62 -34.02 17.40 1.70
N VAL A 63 -33.34 17.54 0.56
CA VAL A 63 -32.58 18.76 0.23
C VAL A 63 -33.49 19.99 0.19
N ALA A 64 -34.67 19.89 -0.42
CA ALA A 64 -35.66 20.98 -0.42
C ALA A 64 -36.07 21.34 1.01
N THR A 65 -36.44 20.33 1.82
CA THR A 65 -36.87 20.52 3.22
C THR A 65 -35.80 21.21 4.06
N LEU A 66 -34.53 20.82 3.88
CA LEU A 66 -33.41 21.38 4.64
C LEU A 66 -33.05 22.81 4.22
N LEU A 67 -33.27 23.17 2.95
CA LEU A 67 -32.96 24.49 2.40
C LEU A 67 -34.10 25.50 2.56
N ASP A 68 -35.33 25.02 2.67
CA ASP A 68 -36.53 25.85 2.80
C ASP A 68 -36.91 26.11 4.26
N ASP A 69 -36.19 25.54 5.23
CA ASP A 69 -36.39 25.81 6.65
C ASP A 69 -36.01 27.28 6.99
N PRO A 70 -37.00 28.15 7.29
CA PRO A 70 -36.75 29.56 7.55
C PRO A 70 -36.06 29.80 8.91
N ALA A 71 -36.01 28.78 9.78
CA ALA A 71 -35.30 28.84 11.06
C ALA A 71 -33.84 28.35 10.94
N ALA A 72 -33.44 27.79 9.80
CA ALA A 72 -32.09 27.30 9.59
C ALA A 72 -31.11 28.45 9.35
N ASP A 73 -30.05 28.52 10.16
CA ASP A 73 -28.91 29.40 9.93
C ASP A 73 -28.11 28.88 8.71
N PRO A 74 -27.90 29.69 7.65
CA PRO A 74 -27.05 29.31 6.53
C PRO A 74 -25.64 28.84 6.94
N ALA A 75 -25.09 29.39 8.03
CA ALA A 75 -23.80 28.95 8.56
C ALA A 75 -23.88 27.56 9.21
N GLU A 76 -24.98 27.21 9.87
CA GLU A 76 -25.20 25.85 10.40
C GLU A 76 -25.32 24.83 9.27
N HIS A 77 -25.92 25.20 8.15
CA HIS A 77 -26.01 24.34 6.97
C HIS A 77 -24.62 24.00 6.40
N LEU A 78 -23.77 25.01 6.26
CA LEU A 78 -22.37 24.84 5.85
C LEU A 78 -21.57 23.98 6.85
N ARG A 79 -21.73 24.20 8.15
CA ARG A 79 -21.10 23.36 9.20
C ARG A 79 -21.55 21.91 9.11
N ARG A 80 -22.84 21.68 8.88
CA ARG A 80 -23.40 20.33 8.70
C ARG A 80 -22.82 19.64 7.47
N GLN A 81 -22.77 20.34 6.32
CA GLN A 81 -22.14 19.82 5.11
C GLN A 81 -20.67 19.48 5.34
N HIS A 82 -19.92 20.38 5.97
CA HIS A 82 -18.50 20.17 6.29
C HIS A 82 -18.30 18.91 7.14
N ARG A 83 -19.09 18.71 8.20
CA ARG A 83 -19.01 17.49 9.03
C ARG A 83 -19.31 16.22 8.24
N LEU A 84 -20.37 16.22 7.42
CA LEU A 84 -20.73 15.06 6.60
C LEU A 84 -19.65 14.71 5.56
N LEU A 85 -18.99 15.72 4.99
CA LEU A 85 -17.86 15.52 4.09
C LEU A 85 -16.66 14.92 4.81
N LEU A 86 -16.33 15.38 6.02
CA LEU A 86 -15.27 14.79 6.84
C LEU A 86 -15.57 13.33 7.20
N ASP A 87 -16.80 13.01 7.59
CA ASP A 87 -17.20 11.63 7.90
C ASP A 87 -17.07 10.72 6.66
N ARG A 88 -17.44 11.24 5.47
CA ARG A 88 -17.28 10.50 4.21
C ARG A 88 -15.80 10.31 3.87
N LEU A 89 -14.96 11.32 4.08
CA LEU A 89 -13.52 11.23 3.86
C LEU A 89 -12.90 10.13 4.72
N GLU A 90 -13.23 10.08 6.01
CA GLU A 90 -12.72 9.05 6.91
C GLU A 90 -13.17 7.63 6.48
N ARG A 91 -14.44 7.47 6.09
CA ARG A 91 -14.92 6.18 5.57
C ARG A 91 -14.22 5.78 4.28
N THR A 92 -14.04 6.73 3.35
CA THR A 92 -13.33 6.46 2.10
C THR A 92 -11.88 6.08 2.37
N ARG A 93 -11.19 6.76 3.30
CA ARG A 93 -9.83 6.38 3.74
C ARG A 93 -9.77 4.96 4.28
N ALA A 94 -10.73 4.56 5.12
CA ALA A 94 -10.81 3.20 5.63
C ALA A 94 -11.02 2.17 4.51
N VAL A 95 -11.85 2.47 3.50
CA VAL A 95 -12.05 1.59 2.33
C VAL A 95 -10.79 1.51 1.49
N VAL A 96 -10.09 2.63 1.25
CA VAL A 96 -8.81 2.66 0.53
C VAL A 96 -7.80 1.78 1.24
N ALA A 97 -7.61 1.93 2.55
CA ALA A 97 -6.69 1.11 3.33
C ALA A 97 -7.02 -0.40 3.27
N ALA A 98 -8.31 -0.74 3.27
CA ALA A 98 -8.73 -2.14 3.12
C ALA A 98 -8.41 -2.71 1.72
N VAL A 99 -8.57 -1.90 0.67
CA VAL A 99 -8.22 -2.29 -0.70
C VAL A 99 -6.70 -2.37 -0.88
N GLU A 100 -5.94 -1.43 -0.30
CA GLU A 100 -4.47 -1.48 -0.27
C GLU A 100 -4.00 -2.77 0.39
N LYS A 101 -4.55 -3.13 1.55
CA LYS A 101 -4.23 -4.40 2.22
C LYS A 101 -4.53 -5.64 1.35
N GLU A 102 -5.65 -5.64 0.63
CA GLU A 102 -5.99 -6.74 -0.30
C GLU A 102 -5.08 -6.76 -1.52
N MET A 103 -4.73 -5.58 -2.05
CA MET A 103 -3.78 -5.44 -3.15
C MET A 103 -2.40 -5.92 -2.73
N GLU A 104 -1.91 -5.54 -1.57
CA GLU A 104 -0.68 -6.06 -0.95
C GLU A 104 -0.78 -7.58 -0.81
N ALA A 105 -1.83 -8.11 -0.19
CA ALA A 105 -2.01 -9.57 -0.03
C ALA A 105 -1.91 -10.33 -1.37
N ARG A 106 -2.44 -9.76 -2.46
CA ARG A 106 -2.38 -10.36 -3.81
C ARG A 106 -1.08 -10.08 -4.56
N GLN A 107 -0.53 -8.88 -4.42
CA GLN A 107 0.68 -8.42 -5.09
C GLN A 107 1.93 -9.06 -4.48
N MET A 108 1.87 -9.39 -3.19
CA MET A 108 2.92 -10.06 -2.45
C MET A 108 3.10 -11.53 -2.82
N GLY A 109 2.33 -12.10 -3.75
CA GLY A 109 2.68 -13.38 -4.42
C GLY A 109 2.76 -14.62 -3.52
N ILE A 110 2.65 -14.44 -2.21
CA ILE A 110 2.52 -15.50 -1.23
C ILE A 110 1.06 -15.91 -1.26
N SER A 111 0.74 -16.96 -2.03
CA SER A 111 -0.55 -17.67 -2.02
C SER A 111 -0.81 -18.39 -0.68
N LEU A 112 -0.32 -17.85 0.42
CA LEU A 112 -0.54 -18.35 1.77
C LEU A 112 -1.55 -17.45 2.46
N THR A 113 -2.56 -18.09 3.05
CA THR A 113 -3.48 -17.44 3.98
C THR A 113 -2.72 -16.86 5.19
N PRO A 114 -3.29 -15.89 5.93
CA PRO A 114 -2.68 -15.37 7.15
C PRO A 114 -2.28 -16.47 8.14
N GLU A 115 -3.10 -17.52 8.27
CA GLU A 115 -2.83 -18.68 9.12
C GLU A 115 -1.60 -19.46 8.65
N GLU A 116 -1.45 -19.66 7.35
CA GLU A 116 -0.31 -20.37 6.77
C GLU A 116 0.98 -19.55 6.83
N ARG A 117 0.89 -18.22 6.73
CA ARG A 117 2.04 -17.33 6.97
C ARG A 117 2.51 -17.42 8.41
N PHE A 118 1.58 -17.41 9.36
CA PHE A 118 1.90 -17.59 10.78
C PHE A 118 2.50 -18.97 11.06
N GLU A 119 1.96 -20.02 10.47
CA GLU A 119 2.50 -21.40 10.58
C GLU A 119 3.93 -21.49 10.04
N LEU A 120 4.22 -20.83 8.91
CA LEU A 120 5.51 -20.93 8.23
C LEU A 120 6.56 -19.97 8.79
N PHE A 121 6.22 -18.73 9.10
CA PHE A 121 7.19 -17.68 9.46
C PHE A 121 7.07 -17.21 10.92
N GLY A 122 6.06 -17.68 11.65
CA GLY A 122 5.83 -17.32 13.06
C GLY A 122 5.50 -15.84 13.29
N GLU A 123 5.61 -15.39 14.55
CA GLU A 123 5.42 -13.99 14.94
C GLU A 123 6.51 -13.04 14.41
N GLY A 124 7.56 -13.57 13.77
CA GLY A 124 8.69 -12.79 13.24
C GLY A 124 8.46 -12.17 11.86
N TRP A 125 7.44 -12.61 11.12
CA TRP A 125 7.04 -11.96 9.87
C TRP A 125 6.23 -10.69 10.18
N SER A 126 6.65 -9.55 9.62
CA SER A 126 5.93 -8.29 9.75
C SER A 126 5.82 -7.61 8.39
N GLU A 127 4.60 -7.16 8.07
CA GLU A 127 4.24 -6.35 6.90
C GLU A 127 5.12 -5.08 6.79
N ASP A 128 5.72 -4.60 7.89
CA ASP A 128 6.64 -3.46 7.88
C ASP A 128 7.96 -3.77 7.12
N HIS A 129 8.45 -5.01 7.17
CA HIS A 129 9.69 -5.39 6.48
C HIS A 129 9.52 -5.39 4.96
N GLU A 130 8.33 -5.74 4.47
CA GLU A 130 8.02 -5.80 3.04
C GLU A 130 7.85 -4.40 2.46
N ARG A 131 7.12 -3.51 3.15
CA ARG A 131 7.01 -2.09 2.76
C ARG A 131 8.37 -1.41 2.67
N GLU A 132 9.21 -1.62 3.68
CA GLU A 132 10.55 -1.02 3.69
C GLU A 132 11.46 -1.61 2.60
N ALA A 133 11.33 -2.91 2.30
CA ALA A 133 12.06 -3.51 1.19
C ALA A 133 11.62 -2.91 -0.16
N GLU A 134 10.33 -2.65 -0.35
CA GLU A 134 9.81 -1.94 -1.53
C GLU A 134 10.31 -0.49 -1.58
N GLU A 135 10.29 0.25 -0.48
CA GLU A 135 10.79 1.62 -0.41
C GLU A 135 12.28 1.72 -0.76
N ARG A 136 13.09 0.76 -0.29
CA ARG A 136 14.55 0.77 -0.48
C ARG A 136 14.99 0.17 -1.81
N TRP A 137 14.27 -0.82 -2.32
CA TRP A 137 14.71 -1.65 -3.46
C TRP A 137 13.68 -1.78 -4.58
N GLY A 138 12.51 -1.14 -4.47
CA GLY A 138 11.39 -1.27 -5.40
C GLY A 138 11.72 -0.93 -6.86
N ASP A 139 12.67 -0.02 -7.06
CA ASP A 139 13.15 0.39 -8.39
C ASP A 139 14.28 -0.50 -8.95
N THR A 140 14.64 -1.59 -8.26
CA THR A 140 15.72 -2.49 -8.69
C THR A 140 15.21 -3.66 -9.53
N GLU A 141 16.05 -4.12 -10.46
CA GLU A 141 15.80 -5.35 -11.24
C GLU A 141 15.66 -6.57 -10.33
N ALA A 142 16.42 -6.64 -9.23
CA ALA A 142 16.34 -7.72 -8.26
C ALA A 142 14.96 -7.80 -7.60
N TRP A 143 14.37 -6.65 -7.27
CA TRP A 143 12.99 -6.58 -6.76
C TRP A 143 11.98 -7.07 -7.80
N ALA A 144 12.07 -6.59 -9.04
CA ALA A 144 11.19 -7.04 -10.12
C ALA A 144 11.28 -8.56 -10.36
N GLN A 145 12.48 -9.13 -10.34
CA GLN A 145 12.69 -10.58 -10.44
C GLN A 145 12.11 -11.34 -9.25
N SER A 146 12.32 -10.84 -8.02
CA SER A 146 11.75 -11.41 -6.80
C SER A 146 10.24 -11.50 -6.89
N GLN A 147 9.58 -10.39 -7.25
CA GLN A 147 8.13 -10.35 -7.43
C GLN A 147 7.68 -11.29 -8.55
N GLN A 148 8.46 -11.43 -9.63
CA GLN A 148 8.11 -12.35 -10.71
C GLN A 148 8.20 -13.82 -10.32
N ARG A 149 9.28 -14.24 -9.64
CA ARG A 149 9.49 -15.65 -9.25
C ARG A 149 8.52 -16.07 -8.16
N THR A 150 8.43 -15.26 -7.10
CA THR A 150 7.60 -15.57 -5.92
C THR A 150 6.11 -15.64 -6.22
N ARG A 151 5.60 -14.91 -7.23
CA ARG A 151 4.21 -15.03 -7.72
C ARG A 151 3.79 -16.44 -8.10
N SER A 152 4.73 -17.31 -8.48
CA SER A 152 4.46 -18.69 -8.87
C SER A 152 4.73 -19.71 -7.76
N HIS A 153 5.23 -19.28 -6.60
CA HIS A 153 5.52 -20.19 -5.49
C HIS A 153 4.24 -20.71 -4.85
N THR A 154 4.18 -22.03 -4.74
CA THR A 154 3.14 -22.75 -4.00
C THR A 154 3.46 -22.78 -2.51
N LYS A 155 2.52 -23.26 -1.68
CA LYS A 155 2.79 -23.48 -0.26
C LYS A 155 3.94 -24.45 -0.04
N GLU A 156 3.98 -25.53 -0.83
CA GLU A 156 5.04 -26.52 -0.79
C GLU A 156 6.40 -25.92 -1.16
N ASP A 157 6.44 -24.95 -2.08
CA ASP A 157 7.67 -24.22 -2.38
C ASP A 157 8.11 -23.37 -1.20
N TRP A 158 7.19 -22.66 -0.53
CA TRP A 158 7.52 -21.88 0.67
C TRP A 158 8.02 -22.73 1.84
N VAL A 159 7.42 -23.91 2.06
CA VAL A 159 7.92 -24.90 3.03
C VAL A 159 9.36 -25.28 2.67
N ARG A 160 9.61 -25.64 1.40
CA ARG A 160 10.94 -26.05 0.94
C ARG A 160 11.96 -24.92 1.05
N ILE A 161 11.59 -23.69 0.67
CA ILE A 161 12.44 -22.50 0.77
C ILE A 161 12.89 -22.31 2.22
N LYS A 162 11.96 -22.41 3.17
CA LYS A 162 12.23 -22.29 4.59
C LYS A 162 13.14 -23.40 5.09
N GLU A 163 12.81 -24.66 4.79
CA GLU A 163 13.63 -25.81 5.21
C GLU A 163 15.07 -25.74 4.67
N GLU A 164 15.24 -25.36 3.39
CA GLU A 164 16.54 -25.17 2.77
C GLU A 164 17.31 -24.01 3.46
N MET A 165 16.66 -22.89 3.78
CA MET A 165 17.30 -21.76 4.47
C MET A 165 17.68 -22.09 5.92
N ASP A 166 16.79 -22.77 6.65
CA ASP A 166 17.04 -23.21 8.03
C ASP A 166 18.22 -24.20 8.09
N ASP A 167 18.38 -25.08 7.09
CA ASP A 167 19.55 -25.96 6.97
C ASP A 167 20.84 -25.16 6.77
N VAL A 168 20.84 -24.18 5.87
CA VAL A 168 21.97 -23.28 5.62
C VAL A 168 22.37 -22.54 6.91
N HIS A 169 21.40 -21.96 7.62
CA HIS A 169 21.62 -21.25 8.88
C HIS A 169 22.17 -22.17 9.97
N ARG A 170 21.62 -23.38 10.11
CA ARG A 170 22.12 -24.39 11.04
C ARG A 170 23.56 -24.76 10.72
N ARG A 171 23.91 -24.96 9.45
CA ARG A 171 25.28 -25.31 9.04
C ARG A 171 26.26 -24.18 9.32
N PHE A 172 25.89 -22.91 9.09
CA PHE A 172 26.72 -21.79 9.54
C PHE A 172 26.97 -21.82 11.05
N ALA A 173 25.93 -22.06 11.84
CA ALA A 173 26.05 -22.14 13.29
C ALA A 173 26.93 -23.32 13.75
N GLU A 174 26.85 -24.48 13.08
CA GLU A 174 27.70 -25.64 13.35
C GLU A 174 29.18 -25.34 13.06
N VAL A 175 29.48 -24.76 11.90
CA VAL A 175 30.86 -24.38 11.51
C VAL A 175 31.41 -23.33 12.48
N MET A 176 30.61 -22.33 12.84
CA MET A 176 30.98 -21.31 13.84
C MET A 176 31.26 -21.93 15.22
N ARG A 177 30.37 -22.80 15.73
CA ARG A 177 30.53 -23.46 17.04
C ARG A 177 31.73 -24.41 17.09
N ALA A 178 32.14 -24.96 15.95
CA ALA A 178 33.37 -25.74 15.83
C ALA A 178 34.65 -24.88 15.91
N GLY A 179 34.53 -23.54 16.00
CA GLY A 179 35.65 -22.62 16.08
C GLY A 179 36.37 -22.39 14.75
N VAL A 180 35.73 -22.75 13.63
CA VAL A 180 36.28 -22.58 12.30
C VAL A 180 36.18 -21.10 11.90
N PRO A 181 37.25 -20.46 11.39
CA PRO A 181 37.22 -19.06 10.95
C PRO A 181 36.16 -18.80 9.88
N ALA A 182 35.50 -17.64 9.95
CA ALA A 182 34.44 -17.27 9.01
C ALA A 182 34.93 -17.06 7.56
N ASP A 183 36.22 -16.80 7.36
CA ASP A 183 36.88 -16.67 6.06
C ASP A 183 37.51 -17.98 5.57
N SER A 184 37.27 -19.10 6.24
CA SER A 184 37.72 -20.43 5.81
C SER A 184 36.97 -20.93 4.58
N GLU A 185 37.57 -21.87 3.84
CA GLU A 185 36.89 -22.55 2.71
C GLU A 185 35.56 -23.16 3.13
N GLN A 186 35.52 -23.82 4.29
CA GLN A 186 34.30 -24.44 4.80
C GLN A 186 33.17 -23.42 5.05
N ALA A 187 33.48 -22.25 5.63
CA ALA A 187 32.48 -21.20 5.84
C ALA A 187 32.05 -20.54 4.52
N MET A 188 32.99 -20.33 3.61
CA MET A 188 32.70 -19.77 2.28
C MET A 188 31.87 -20.71 1.40
N ASP A 189 32.00 -22.02 1.57
CA ASP A 189 31.17 -22.99 0.84
C ASP A 189 29.72 -22.96 1.32
N VAL A 190 29.48 -22.84 2.63
CA VAL A 190 28.12 -22.59 3.15
C VAL A 190 27.57 -21.24 2.69
N ALA A 191 28.43 -20.21 2.61
CA ALA A 191 28.04 -18.93 2.04
C ALA A 191 27.69 -19.02 0.55
N GLU A 192 28.39 -19.85 -0.22
CA GLU A 192 28.06 -20.05 -1.62
C GLU A 192 26.72 -20.78 -1.79
N GLU A 193 26.42 -21.77 -0.96
CA GLU A 193 25.10 -22.41 -0.95
C GLU A 193 24.00 -21.43 -0.56
N HIS A 194 24.24 -20.57 0.43
CA HIS A 194 23.33 -19.50 0.80
C HIS A 194 23.05 -18.54 -0.38
N ARG A 195 24.09 -18.16 -1.13
CA ARG A 195 23.95 -17.32 -2.32
C ARG A 195 23.12 -18.02 -3.40
N GLN A 196 23.39 -19.30 -3.65
CA GLN A 196 22.70 -20.08 -4.66
C GLN A 196 21.23 -20.31 -4.29
N HIS A 197 20.92 -20.49 -3.01
CA HIS A 197 19.53 -20.54 -2.52
C HIS A 197 18.78 -19.25 -2.83
N ILE A 198 19.34 -18.08 -2.45
CA ILE A 198 18.75 -16.77 -2.78
C ILE A 198 18.61 -16.62 -4.30
N GLY A 199 19.69 -16.95 -5.01
CA GLY A 199 19.83 -16.94 -6.46
C GLY A 199 18.77 -17.76 -7.20
N ARG A 200 18.36 -18.88 -6.62
CA ARG A 200 17.38 -19.80 -7.19
C ARG A 200 15.96 -19.30 -6.98
N TRP A 201 15.64 -18.91 -5.75
CA TRP A 201 14.25 -18.68 -5.34
C TRP A 201 13.75 -17.25 -5.56
N PHE A 202 14.63 -16.25 -5.46
CA PHE A 202 14.18 -14.85 -5.44
C PHE A 202 14.67 -14.07 -6.66
N TYR A 203 15.97 -13.94 -6.86
CA TYR A 203 16.53 -13.11 -7.93
C TYR A 203 17.98 -13.48 -8.20
N ASP A 204 18.51 -13.09 -9.35
CA ASP A 204 19.92 -13.30 -9.64
C ASP A 204 20.80 -12.56 -8.62
N CYS A 205 21.54 -13.34 -7.82
CA CYS A 205 22.35 -12.83 -6.72
C CYS A 205 23.84 -12.97 -7.03
N PRO A 206 24.46 -12.03 -7.77
CA PRO A 206 25.90 -12.06 -8.01
C PRO A 206 26.67 -11.91 -6.67
N PRO A 207 27.92 -12.40 -6.58
CA PRO A 207 28.66 -12.42 -5.32
C PRO A 207 28.74 -11.06 -4.61
N GLU A 208 28.90 -9.97 -5.35
CA GLU A 208 28.91 -8.60 -4.80
C GLU A 208 27.59 -8.18 -4.16
N MET A 209 26.47 -8.60 -4.74
CA MET A 209 25.15 -8.36 -4.18
C MET A 209 24.97 -9.14 -2.88
N HIS A 210 25.43 -10.39 -2.85
CA HIS A 210 25.41 -11.21 -1.64
C HIS A 210 26.26 -10.59 -0.52
N ALA A 211 27.46 -10.08 -0.83
CA ALA A 211 28.27 -9.30 0.09
C ALA A 211 27.54 -8.07 0.64
N GLY A 212 26.74 -7.40 -0.19
CA GLY A 212 25.84 -6.32 0.23
C GLY A 212 24.80 -6.77 1.26
N LEU A 213 24.12 -7.89 1.01
CA LEU A 213 23.17 -8.47 1.96
C LEU A 213 23.85 -8.85 3.28
N GLY A 214 25.05 -9.44 3.21
CA GLY A 214 25.85 -9.79 4.38
C GLY A 214 26.15 -8.60 5.30
N ARG A 215 26.43 -7.41 4.75
CA ARG A 215 26.61 -6.19 5.55
C ARG A 215 25.32 -5.75 6.22
N MET A 216 24.22 -5.75 5.46
CA MET A 216 22.90 -5.37 5.95
C MET A 216 22.43 -6.25 7.13
N TYR A 217 22.77 -7.55 7.15
CA TYR A 217 22.44 -8.45 8.26
C TYR A 217 23.02 -8.04 9.62
N VAL A 218 24.06 -7.20 9.63
CA VAL A 218 24.70 -6.67 10.85
C VAL A 218 24.34 -5.21 11.10
N GLU A 219 24.13 -4.44 10.03
CA GLU A 219 23.78 -3.01 10.12
C GLU A 219 22.34 -2.77 10.60
N ASP A 220 21.45 -3.75 10.41
CA ASP A 220 20.06 -3.69 10.83
C ASP A 220 19.80 -4.67 11.99
N GLU A 221 19.40 -4.12 13.15
CA GLU A 221 19.16 -4.88 14.38
C GLU A 221 18.09 -5.97 14.21
N ARG A 222 17.13 -5.78 13.30
CA ARG A 222 16.04 -6.75 13.07
C ARG A 222 16.56 -8.00 12.38
N PHE A 223 17.40 -7.83 11.36
CA PHE A 223 18.06 -8.96 10.69
C PHE A 223 19.09 -9.60 11.60
N THR A 224 19.83 -8.80 12.37
CA THR A 224 20.78 -9.29 13.37
C THR A 224 20.09 -10.23 14.36
N ALA A 225 18.93 -9.83 14.91
CA ALA A 225 18.19 -10.62 15.89
C ALA A 225 17.83 -12.04 15.39
N THR A 226 17.51 -12.21 14.11
CA THR A 226 17.21 -13.52 13.51
C THR A 226 18.38 -14.48 13.61
N TYR A 227 19.59 -14.02 13.26
CA TYR A 227 20.79 -14.85 13.33
C TYR A 227 21.25 -15.08 14.78
N GLU A 228 21.17 -14.04 15.63
CA GLU A 228 21.55 -14.14 17.04
C GLU A 228 20.65 -15.11 17.83
N ALA A 229 19.38 -15.25 17.45
CA ALA A 229 18.47 -16.23 18.03
C ALA A 229 18.90 -17.69 17.76
N ILE A 230 19.63 -17.94 16.66
CA ILE A 230 20.13 -19.28 16.30
C ILE A 230 21.43 -19.58 17.07
N ALA A 231 22.37 -18.65 17.05
CA ALA A 231 23.61 -18.73 17.82
C ALA A 231 24.20 -17.34 18.06
N PRO A 232 24.67 -17.03 19.29
CA PRO A 232 25.33 -15.77 19.57
C PRO A 232 26.54 -15.52 18.66
N GLY A 233 26.59 -14.36 18.01
CA GLY A 233 27.64 -13.95 17.07
C GLY A 233 27.45 -14.43 15.63
N LEU A 234 26.35 -15.15 15.33
CA LEU A 234 26.14 -15.73 14.01
C LEU A 234 25.94 -14.66 12.92
N ALA A 235 25.31 -13.52 13.23
CA ALA A 235 25.09 -12.46 12.25
C ALA A 235 26.42 -11.97 11.67
N GLN A 236 27.38 -11.68 12.54
CA GLN A 236 28.72 -11.25 12.17
C GLN A 236 29.48 -12.36 11.43
N TYR A 237 29.34 -13.61 11.86
CA TYR A 237 29.99 -14.75 11.23
C TYR A 237 29.53 -14.93 9.78
N VAL A 238 28.21 -14.93 9.54
CA VAL A 238 27.62 -15.02 8.20
C VAL A 238 28.06 -13.85 7.34
N SER A 239 28.02 -12.62 7.88
CA SER A 239 28.48 -11.42 7.17
C SER A 239 29.91 -11.55 6.67
N THR A 240 30.83 -12.01 7.53
CA THR A 240 32.24 -12.21 7.16
C THR A 240 32.40 -13.31 6.12
N ALA A 241 31.71 -14.46 6.27
CA ALA A 241 31.79 -15.57 5.34
C ALA A 241 31.29 -15.21 3.94
N VAL A 242 30.19 -14.46 3.87
CA VAL A 242 29.60 -13.98 2.62
C VAL A 242 30.52 -12.98 1.91
N GLN A 243 31.16 -12.06 2.65
CA GLN A 243 32.14 -11.14 2.09
C GLN A 243 33.41 -11.87 1.59
N ALA A 244 33.90 -12.86 2.35
CA ALA A 244 35.05 -13.67 1.95
C ALA A 244 34.75 -14.49 0.68
N ASN A 245 33.55 -15.09 0.58
CA ASN A 245 33.13 -15.83 -0.61
C ASN A 245 33.04 -14.95 -1.86
N ALA A 246 32.57 -13.70 -1.71
CA ALA A 246 32.58 -12.74 -2.82
C ALA A 246 34.00 -12.42 -3.29
N ALA A 247 34.92 -12.15 -2.36
CA ALA A 247 36.32 -11.91 -2.68
C ALA A 247 36.99 -13.12 -3.37
N ARG A 248 36.63 -14.35 -2.97
CA ARG A 248 37.11 -15.61 -3.58
C ARG A 248 36.70 -15.76 -5.04
N GLN A 249 35.56 -15.20 -5.44
CA GLN A 249 35.04 -15.31 -6.82
C GLN A 249 35.43 -14.14 -7.72
N GLY A 250 35.87 -13.02 -7.14
CA GLY A 250 36.34 -11.84 -7.87
C GLY A 250 37.83 -11.81 -8.18
N GLY A 251 38.62 -12.74 -7.62
CA GLY A 251 40.06 -12.91 -7.88
C GLY A 251 40.36 -14.02 -8.87
#